data_AF-A0A0V0J3P2-F1
#
_entry.id   AF-A0A0V0J3P2-F1
#
_cell.length_a   1.000
_cell.length_b   1.000
_cell.length_c   1.000
_cell.angle_alpha   90.00
_cell.angle_beta   90.00
_cell.angle_gamma   90.00
#
_symmetry.space_group_name_H-M   'P 1'
#
loop_
_entity.id
_entity.type
_entity.pdbx_description
1 polymer ?
#
loop_
_entity_poly.entity_id
_entity_poly.type
_entity_poly.pdbx_seq_one_letter_code
_entity_poly.pdbx_strand_id
1 'polypeptide(L)'
;MGSNTVSGATGRDLRLRTYHIEFTPSGHSAWVPFIERTADIEIAFAIAPPLMIKVLQAIRTGDQNTIEICLRKFPSLLETMKKPMLRLLSELDPQEFYVDLRKYLSGWSHGRLTKGLIYQGVPDDQLTGQETDGYQDGRRIYLGASAAQSATLQALDAFFGVKHAPEIHKFLVCMRAYMIRPHRHFIEDLERHSTLRDYGKFISNMTISKTIT
;
A
#
# COMPACT_ATOMS: atom_id res chain seq x y z
N MET A 1 -49.70 24.82 -4.19
CA MET A 1 -49.42 23.71 -3.27
C MET A 1 -49.41 22.44 -4.12
N GLY A 2 -48.42 21.56 -4.17
CA GLY A 2 -47.10 21.47 -3.56
C GLY A 2 -46.04 21.19 -4.65
N SER A 3 -44.84 21.73 -4.54
CA SER A 3 -43.71 21.20 -3.77
C SER A 3 -43.06 19.97 -4.44
N ASN A 4 -42.02 20.29 -5.21
CA ASN A 4 -40.86 19.48 -5.58
C ASN A 4 -40.51 18.37 -4.61
N THR A 5 -39.98 17.25 -5.13
CA THR A 5 -38.68 16.75 -4.67
C THR A 5 -38.00 16.00 -5.82
N VAL A 6 -36.94 16.63 -6.33
CA VAL A 6 -35.93 16.02 -7.19
C VAL A 6 -35.08 15.13 -6.28
N SER A 7 -35.18 13.81 -6.46
CA SER A 7 -34.30 12.84 -5.81
C SER A 7 -32.90 12.97 -6.39
N GLY A 8 -32.01 13.59 -5.61
CA GLY A 8 -30.59 13.74 -5.93
C GLY A 8 -29.89 12.38 -6.06
N ALA A 9 -29.34 12.14 -7.24
CA ALA A 9 -28.40 11.05 -7.46
C ALA A 9 -27.03 11.42 -6.85
N THR A 10 -26.84 11.13 -5.57
CA THR A 10 -25.52 11.20 -4.92
C THR A 10 -25.24 9.91 -4.17
N GLY A 11 -24.55 9.02 -4.86
CA GLY A 11 -23.95 7.81 -4.31
C GLY A 11 -23.54 6.95 -5.48
N ARG A 12 -22.26 7.00 -5.89
CA ARG A 12 -21.71 5.88 -6.65
C ARG A 12 -21.71 4.72 -5.69
N ASP A 13 -22.78 3.95 -5.74
CA ASP A 13 -22.88 2.65 -5.10
C ASP A 13 -21.65 1.87 -5.56
N LEU A 14 -20.77 1.55 -4.62
CA LEU A 14 -19.62 0.68 -4.87
C LEU A 14 -20.26 -0.65 -5.25
N ARG A 15 -20.40 -0.92 -6.56
CA ARG A 15 -20.80 -2.23 -7.09
C ARG A 15 -20.15 -3.29 -6.22
N LEU A 16 -20.97 -4.17 -5.62
CA LEU A 16 -20.50 -5.34 -4.88
C LEU A 16 -19.40 -6.00 -5.70
N ARG A 17 -18.17 -5.87 -5.21
CA ARG A 17 -17.01 -6.46 -5.87
C ARG A 17 -17.08 -7.95 -5.58
N THR A 18 -17.02 -8.76 -6.63
CA THR A 18 -16.95 -10.20 -6.47
C THR A 18 -15.49 -10.61 -6.42
N TYR A 19 -15.05 -11.11 -5.27
CA TYR A 19 -13.76 -11.76 -5.11
C TYR A 19 -13.93 -13.25 -5.36
N HIS A 20 -12.95 -13.88 -5.99
CA HIS A 20 -12.90 -15.33 -6.15
C HIS A 20 -11.74 -15.87 -5.33
N ILE A 21 -12.05 -16.65 -4.30
CA ILE A 21 -11.07 -17.33 -3.47
C ILE A 21 -11.17 -18.81 -3.80
N GLU A 22 -10.15 -19.34 -4.46
CA GLU A 22 -10.11 -20.75 -4.89
C GLU A 22 -9.86 -21.70 -3.71
N PHE A 23 -9.03 -21.28 -2.75
CA PHE A 23 -8.62 -22.13 -1.64
C PHE A 23 -8.32 -21.34 -0.37
N THR A 24 -8.74 -21.88 0.79
CA THR A 24 -8.40 -21.36 2.12
C THR A 24 -7.73 -22.47 2.93
N PRO A 25 -6.43 -22.34 3.28
CA PRO A 25 -5.65 -23.43 3.88
C PRO A 25 -6.24 -24.08 5.14
N SER A 26 -6.90 -23.29 5.99
CA SER A 26 -7.49 -23.78 7.23
C SER A 26 -9.02 -23.88 7.20
N GLY A 27 -9.68 -23.40 6.14
CA GLY A 27 -11.14 -23.31 6.08
C GLY A 27 -11.80 -22.31 7.05
N HIS A 28 -11.01 -21.61 7.88
CA HIS A 28 -11.52 -20.65 8.85
C HIS A 28 -12.09 -19.39 8.18
N SER A 29 -13.02 -18.75 8.88
CA SER A 29 -13.75 -17.60 8.37
C SER A 29 -12.86 -16.37 8.15
N ALA A 30 -11.78 -16.23 8.95
CA ALA A 30 -10.83 -15.11 8.90
C ALA A 30 -10.15 -14.88 7.53
N TRP A 31 -10.08 -15.89 6.66
CA TRP A 31 -9.46 -15.74 5.34
C TRP A 31 -10.19 -14.73 4.45
N VAL A 32 -11.51 -14.74 4.46
CA VAL A 32 -12.34 -13.88 3.61
C VAL A 32 -12.15 -12.40 3.95
N PRO A 33 -12.39 -11.93 5.20
CA PRO A 33 -12.16 -10.53 5.52
C PRO A 33 -10.70 -10.12 5.38
N PHE A 34 -9.73 -11.01 5.68
CA PHE A 34 -8.31 -10.71 5.49
C PHE A 34 -7.98 -10.41 4.02
N ILE A 35 -8.39 -11.26 3.08
CA ILE A 35 -8.09 -11.10 1.65
C ILE A 35 -8.93 -9.98 1.04
N GLU A 36 -10.25 -10.00 1.24
CA GLU A 36 -11.15 -9.08 0.54
C GLU A 36 -11.02 -7.64 1.05
N ARG A 37 -10.88 -7.44 2.36
CA ARG A 37 -10.76 -6.07 2.90
C ARG A 37 -9.40 -5.47 2.58
N THR A 38 -8.33 -6.25 2.54
CA THR A 38 -7.02 -5.77 2.07
C THR A 38 -7.04 -5.42 0.58
N ALA A 39 -7.71 -6.23 -0.25
CA ALA A 39 -7.94 -5.91 -1.65
C ALA A 39 -8.79 -4.63 -1.85
N ASP A 40 -9.85 -4.44 -1.04
CA ASP A 40 -10.65 -3.20 -1.06
C ASP A 40 -9.80 -1.95 -0.78
N ILE A 41 -8.81 -2.03 0.13
CA ILE A 41 -7.88 -0.92 0.43
C ILE A 41 -7.04 -0.58 -0.81
N GLU A 42 -6.43 -1.59 -1.44
CA GLU A 42 -5.60 -1.43 -2.64
C GLU A 42 -6.42 -0.84 -3.80
N ILE A 43 -7.68 -1.26 -3.97
CA ILE A 43 -8.50 -0.72 -5.05
C ILE A 43 -8.99 0.70 -4.75
N ALA A 44 -9.27 1.03 -3.48
CA ALA A 44 -9.55 2.41 -3.10
C ALA A 44 -8.38 3.34 -3.46
N PHE A 45 -7.14 2.85 -3.34
CA PHE A 45 -5.94 3.58 -3.75
C PHE A 45 -5.79 3.76 -5.27
N ALA A 46 -6.43 2.96 -6.11
CA ALA A 46 -6.20 2.97 -7.57
C ALA A 46 -6.43 4.34 -8.25
N ILE A 47 -7.17 5.25 -7.63
CA ILE A 47 -7.35 6.62 -8.13
C ILE A 47 -6.17 7.55 -7.86
N ALA A 48 -5.26 7.18 -6.96
CA ALA A 48 -4.17 8.02 -6.46
C ALA A 48 -3.02 8.19 -7.46
N PRO A 49 -2.50 7.14 -8.13
CA PRO A 49 -1.31 7.29 -8.99
C PRO A 49 -1.46 8.36 -10.08
N PRO A 50 -2.59 8.46 -10.83
CA PRO A 50 -2.77 9.54 -11.79
C PRO A 50 -2.79 10.94 -11.13
N LEU A 51 -3.37 11.06 -9.93
CA LEU A 51 -3.36 12.32 -9.17
C LEU A 51 -1.95 12.69 -8.71
N MET A 52 -1.16 11.71 -8.25
CA MET A 52 0.22 11.91 -7.84
C MET A 52 1.05 12.47 -8.99
N ILE A 53 0.98 11.83 -10.17
CA ILE A 53 1.70 12.30 -11.36
C ILE A 53 1.26 13.70 -11.76
N LYS A 54 -0.05 13.99 -11.75
CA LYS A 54 -0.57 15.33 -12.08
C LYS A 54 -0.07 16.40 -11.11
N VAL A 55 0.00 16.11 -9.81
CA VAL A 55 0.57 17.02 -8.81
C VAL A 55 2.05 17.28 -9.09
N LEU A 56 2.84 16.22 -9.33
CA LEU A 56 4.29 16.37 -9.58
C LEU A 56 4.58 17.16 -10.87
N GLN A 57 3.77 16.96 -11.91
CA GLN A 57 3.86 17.77 -13.13
C GLN A 57 3.50 19.23 -12.87
N ALA A 58 2.41 19.49 -12.14
CA ALA A 58 1.97 20.84 -11.82
C ALA A 58 2.97 21.60 -10.95
N ILE A 59 3.68 20.93 -10.03
CA ILE A 59 4.79 21.52 -9.28
C ILE A 59 5.90 21.97 -10.24
N ARG A 60 6.26 21.15 -11.23
CA ARG A 60 7.31 21.48 -12.21
C ARG A 60 6.93 22.67 -13.10
N THR A 61 5.65 22.82 -13.44
CA THR A 61 5.15 23.91 -14.28
C THR A 61 4.70 25.14 -13.49
N GLY A 62 4.75 25.11 -12.15
CA GLY A 62 4.26 26.20 -11.29
C GLY A 62 2.74 26.38 -11.29
N ASP A 63 1.97 25.37 -11.71
CA ASP A 63 0.50 25.43 -11.75
C ASP A 63 -0.10 25.17 -10.36
N GLN A 64 -0.15 26.24 -9.55
CA GLN A 64 -0.67 26.20 -8.18
C GLN A 64 -2.12 25.72 -8.10
N ASN A 65 -2.95 26.09 -9.08
CA ASN A 65 -4.36 25.73 -9.10
C ASN A 65 -4.55 24.22 -9.28
N THR A 66 -3.81 23.61 -10.22
CA THR A 66 -3.85 22.14 -10.41
C THR A 66 -3.34 21.40 -9.17
N ILE A 67 -2.28 21.90 -8.53
CA ILE A 67 -1.76 21.31 -7.28
C ILE A 67 -2.86 21.30 -6.23
N GLU A 68 -3.50 22.44 -5.97
CA GLU A 68 -4.54 22.56 -4.96
C GLU A 68 -5.74 21.65 -5.27
N ILE A 69 -6.25 21.68 -6.50
CA ILE A 69 -7.38 20.85 -6.94
C ILE A 69 -7.09 19.37 -6.75
N CYS A 70 -5.87 18.92 -7.07
CA CYS A 70 -5.52 17.50 -6.95
C CYS A 70 -5.29 17.10 -5.49
N LEU A 71 -4.58 17.92 -4.71
CA LEU A 71 -4.32 17.64 -3.29
C LEU A 71 -5.60 17.62 -2.46
N ARG A 72 -6.59 18.46 -2.77
CA ARG A 72 -7.92 18.44 -2.12
C ARG A 72 -8.68 17.13 -2.30
N LYS A 73 -8.29 16.26 -3.24
CA LYS A 73 -8.89 14.93 -3.42
C LYS A 73 -8.32 13.87 -2.47
N PHE A 74 -7.09 14.05 -1.97
CA PHE A 74 -6.44 13.06 -1.12
C PHE A 74 -7.14 12.83 0.23
N PRO A 75 -7.68 13.85 0.94
CA PRO A 75 -8.43 13.61 2.17
C PRO A 75 -9.61 12.64 1.99
N SER A 76 -10.46 12.88 0.98
CA SER A 76 -11.58 11.95 0.68
C SER A 76 -11.11 10.57 0.23
N LEU A 77 -10.00 10.49 -0.50
CA LEU A 77 -9.38 9.22 -0.85
C LEU A 77 -8.94 8.45 0.40
N LEU A 78 -8.21 9.08 1.31
CA LEU A 78 -7.74 8.46 2.55
C LEU A 78 -8.90 8.01 3.44
N GLU A 79 -9.98 8.81 3.52
CA GLU A 79 -11.20 8.40 4.22
C GLU A 79 -11.90 7.21 3.53
N THR A 80 -11.85 7.13 2.20
CA THR A 80 -12.37 5.97 1.45
C THR A 80 -11.54 4.71 1.72
N MET A 81 -10.21 4.84 1.80
CA MET A 81 -9.30 3.74 2.15
C MET A 81 -9.44 3.30 3.61
N LYS A 82 -9.75 4.22 4.52
CA LYS A 82 -9.96 3.93 5.95
C LYS A 82 -11.16 3.02 6.19
N LYS A 83 -12.24 3.14 5.40
CA LYS A 83 -13.45 2.31 5.55
C LYS A 83 -13.17 0.81 5.51
N PRO A 84 -12.51 0.24 4.48
CA PRO A 84 -12.14 -1.18 4.48
C PRO A 84 -11.10 -1.54 5.56
N MET A 85 -10.21 -0.63 5.98
CA MET A 85 -9.33 -0.90 7.14
C MET A 85 -10.12 -1.11 8.43
N LEU A 86 -11.14 -0.28 8.68
CA LEU A 86 -12.01 -0.44 9.84
C LEU A 86 -12.86 -1.71 9.75
N ARG A 87 -13.35 -2.05 8.55
CA ARG A 87 -14.05 -3.32 8.31
C ARG A 87 -13.17 -4.54 8.54
N LEU A 88 -11.91 -4.50 8.10
CA LEU A 88 -10.93 -5.54 8.40
C LEU A 88 -10.82 -5.75 9.91
N LEU A 89 -10.67 -4.67 10.69
CA LEU A 89 -10.56 -4.76 12.15
C LEU A 89 -11.84 -5.29 12.82
N SER A 90 -13.03 -5.01 12.27
CA SER A 90 -14.29 -5.49 12.84
C SER A 90 -14.68 -6.90 12.41
N GLU A 91 -14.29 -7.33 11.22
CA GLU A 91 -14.69 -8.60 10.63
C GLU A 91 -13.65 -9.72 10.84
N LEU A 92 -12.39 -9.35 11.08
CA LEU A 92 -11.31 -10.31 11.30
C LEU A 92 -11.26 -10.73 12.77
N ASP A 93 -11.64 -11.97 13.05
CA ASP A 93 -11.49 -12.54 14.40
C ASP A 93 -9.99 -12.58 14.79
N PRO A 94 -9.59 -11.93 15.90
CA PRO A 94 -8.18 -11.86 16.29
C PRO A 94 -7.56 -13.22 16.63
N GLN A 95 -8.35 -14.14 17.19
CA GLN A 95 -7.88 -15.46 17.57
C GLN A 95 -7.67 -16.34 16.33
N GLU A 96 -8.64 -16.40 15.41
CA GLU A 96 -8.49 -17.10 14.12
C GLU A 96 -7.34 -16.51 13.30
N PHE A 97 -7.18 -15.18 13.29
CA PHE A 97 -6.06 -14.55 12.59
C PHE A 97 -4.72 -14.98 13.20
N TYR A 98 -4.56 -14.79 14.51
CA TYR A 98 -3.27 -14.97 15.18
C TYR A 98 -2.89 -16.44 15.30
N VAL A 99 -3.84 -17.27 15.74
CA VAL A 99 -3.61 -18.68 15.95
C VAL A 99 -3.55 -19.35 14.60
N ASP A 100 -4.54 -19.23 13.73
CA ASP A 100 -4.69 -20.06 12.52
C ASP A 100 -4.11 -19.47 11.24
N LEU A 101 -4.59 -18.31 10.80
CA LEU A 101 -4.24 -17.73 9.50
C LEU A 101 -2.75 -17.38 9.42
N ARG A 102 -2.20 -16.73 10.46
CA ARG A 102 -0.82 -16.23 10.48
C ARG A 102 0.25 -17.30 10.26
N LYS A 103 -0.03 -18.56 10.60
CA LYS A 103 0.88 -19.70 10.33
C LYS A 103 1.18 -19.82 8.83
N TYR A 104 0.15 -19.67 8.00
CA TYR A 104 0.23 -19.84 6.55
C TYR A 104 0.80 -18.61 5.84
N LEU A 105 0.75 -17.45 6.49
CA LEU A 105 1.41 -16.23 6.01
C LEU A 105 2.90 -16.19 6.38
N SER A 106 3.36 -17.08 7.25
CA SER A 106 4.75 -17.08 7.70
C SER A 106 5.67 -17.59 6.59
N GLY A 107 6.77 -16.88 6.36
CA GLY A 107 7.83 -17.32 5.47
C GLY A 107 8.78 -18.30 6.15
N TRP A 108 9.90 -18.56 5.48
CA TRP A 108 10.90 -19.57 5.89
C TRP A 108 12.08 -18.96 6.66
N SER A 109 11.89 -17.76 7.22
CA SER A 109 12.89 -17.02 8.00
C SER A 109 12.66 -17.12 9.51
N HIS A 110 11.46 -17.50 9.94
CA HIS A 110 11.03 -17.55 11.35
C HIS A 110 10.10 -18.74 11.60
N GLY A 111 9.72 -18.99 12.85
CA GLY A 111 8.76 -20.03 13.20
C GLY A 111 9.36 -21.43 13.17
N ARG A 112 8.63 -22.42 12.61
CA ARG A 112 9.05 -23.83 12.62
C ARG A 112 10.04 -24.18 11.50
N LEU A 113 10.09 -23.38 10.43
CA LEU A 113 10.95 -23.57 9.27
C LEU A 113 11.85 -22.33 9.12
N THR A 114 12.95 -22.31 9.87
CA THR A 114 13.86 -21.15 9.96
C THR A 114 15.09 -21.25 9.07
N LYS A 115 15.36 -22.43 8.51
CA LYS A 115 16.56 -22.70 7.71
C LYS A 115 16.31 -22.56 6.20
N GLY A 116 15.18 -21.96 5.80
CA GLY A 116 14.75 -21.91 4.40
C GLY A 116 14.20 -23.23 3.87
N LEU A 117 13.85 -23.24 2.58
CA LEU A 117 13.35 -24.39 1.85
C LEU A 117 14.20 -24.73 0.62
N ILE A 118 14.28 -26.01 0.29
CA ILE A 118 14.84 -26.48 -0.97
C ILE A 118 13.72 -26.49 -2.01
N TYR A 119 13.91 -25.74 -3.09
CA TYR A 119 12.98 -25.68 -4.22
C TYR A 119 13.40 -26.70 -5.28
N GLN A 120 13.16 -27.98 -4.98
CA GLN A 120 13.61 -29.09 -5.82
C GLN A 120 13.05 -28.98 -7.25
N GLY A 121 13.94 -29.09 -8.24
CA GLY A 121 13.58 -29.04 -9.66
C GLY A 121 13.43 -27.64 -10.24
N VAL A 122 13.61 -26.58 -9.44
CA VAL A 122 13.63 -25.20 -9.92
C VAL A 122 15.09 -24.75 -10.14
N PRO A 123 15.46 -24.29 -11.35
CA PRO A 123 16.79 -23.75 -11.60
C PRO A 123 17.16 -22.57 -10.68
N ASP A 124 18.41 -22.53 -10.24
CA ASP A 124 18.88 -21.55 -9.25
C ASP A 124 18.83 -20.10 -9.72
N ASP A 125 18.91 -19.87 -11.03
CA ASP A 125 18.82 -18.55 -11.69
C ASP A 125 17.39 -18.00 -11.74
N GLN A 126 16.38 -18.85 -11.54
CA GLN A 126 14.97 -18.44 -11.44
C GLN A 126 14.54 -18.12 -10.00
N LEU A 127 15.33 -18.55 -9.01
CA LEU A 127 15.03 -18.36 -7.59
C LEU A 127 15.64 -17.07 -7.07
N THR A 128 14.81 -16.21 -6.49
CA THR A 128 15.25 -15.03 -5.70
C THR A 128 15.58 -15.43 -4.25
N GLY A 129 15.73 -14.49 -3.31
CA GLY A 129 15.93 -14.79 -1.89
C GLY A 129 17.35 -15.22 -1.49
N GLN A 130 18.28 -15.31 -2.45
CA GLN A 130 19.71 -15.52 -2.17
C GLN A 130 20.35 -14.27 -1.58
N GLU A 131 19.78 -13.10 -1.86
CA GLU A 131 20.20 -11.79 -1.40
C GLU A 131 20.01 -11.58 0.11
N THR A 132 19.38 -12.53 0.81
CA THR A 132 19.35 -12.57 2.27
C THR A 132 20.55 -13.39 2.77
N ASP A 133 21.08 -13.10 3.96
CA ASP A 133 22.18 -13.86 4.61
C ASP A 133 21.82 -15.34 4.93
N GLY A 134 20.73 -15.84 4.37
CA GLY A 134 20.07 -17.11 4.65
C GLY A 134 20.32 -18.24 3.65
N TYR A 135 21.03 -18.01 2.55
CA TYR A 135 21.36 -19.10 1.63
C TYR A 135 22.37 -20.06 2.28
N GLN A 136 21.91 -21.25 2.64
CA GLN A 136 22.74 -22.31 3.19
C GLN A 136 22.33 -23.66 2.60
N ASP A 137 23.29 -24.38 2.03
CA ASP A 137 23.10 -25.79 1.64
C ASP A 137 21.90 -25.98 0.69
N GLY A 138 21.82 -25.14 -0.35
CA GLY A 138 20.74 -25.16 -1.36
C GLY A 138 19.36 -24.67 -0.89
N ARG A 139 19.23 -24.23 0.36
CA ARG A 139 17.98 -23.68 0.91
C ARG A 139 17.83 -22.19 0.63
N ARG A 140 16.63 -21.77 0.24
CA ARG A 140 16.24 -20.37 0.02
C ARG A 140 15.40 -19.86 1.18
N ILE A 141 15.69 -18.64 1.63
CA ILE A 141 14.88 -17.94 2.64
C ILE A 141 14.02 -16.89 1.94
N TYR A 142 12.71 -16.99 2.15
CA TYR A 142 11.74 -15.99 1.75
C TYR A 142 10.96 -15.54 2.98
N LEU A 143 10.74 -14.23 3.08
CA LEU A 143 9.96 -13.62 4.15
C LEU A 143 8.47 -13.87 3.95
N GLY A 144 7.75 -13.88 5.06
CA GLY A 144 6.30 -14.07 5.06
C GLY A 144 5.54 -12.89 4.48
N ALA A 145 4.26 -13.11 4.23
CA ALA A 145 3.36 -12.05 3.79
C ALA A 145 3.22 -10.99 4.87
N SER A 146 3.35 -9.72 4.48
CA SER A 146 3.15 -8.59 5.40
C SER A 146 2.61 -7.36 4.66
N ALA A 147 1.95 -6.47 5.40
CA ALA A 147 1.46 -5.20 4.84
C ALA A 147 2.59 -4.32 4.28
N ALA A 148 3.84 -4.54 4.68
CA ALA A 148 4.99 -3.83 4.12
C ALA A 148 5.27 -4.16 2.65
N GLN A 149 4.67 -5.24 2.12
CA GLN A 149 4.66 -5.59 0.70
C GLN A 149 3.57 -4.84 -0.10
N SER A 150 2.71 -4.06 0.57
CA SER A 150 1.74 -3.17 -0.09
C SER A 150 2.44 -2.05 -0.84
N ALA A 151 2.21 -1.98 -2.16
CA ALA A 151 2.69 -0.87 -2.97
C ALA A 151 1.97 0.44 -2.63
N THR A 152 0.70 0.37 -2.25
CA THR A 152 -0.13 1.51 -1.84
C THR A 152 0.50 2.30 -0.70
N LEU A 153 0.85 1.62 0.40
CA LEU A 153 1.39 2.28 1.59
C LEU A 153 2.73 2.97 1.27
N GLN A 154 3.64 2.26 0.62
CA GLN A 154 4.95 2.81 0.27
C GLN A 154 4.88 3.92 -0.79
N ALA A 155 3.92 3.86 -1.72
CA ALA A 155 3.71 4.91 -2.70
C ALA A 155 3.18 6.21 -2.06
N LEU A 156 2.27 6.11 -1.09
CA LEU A 156 1.79 7.26 -0.32
C LEU A 156 2.94 7.92 0.45
N ASP A 157 3.75 7.12 1.14
CA ASP A 157 4.91 7.63 1.87
C ASP A 157 5.90 8.32 0.93
N ALA A 158 6.25 7.69 -0.18
CA ALA A 158 7.15 8.25 -1.19
C ALA A 158 6.60 9.56 -1.78
N PHE A 159 5.31 9.58 -2.13
CA PHE A 159 4.66 10.76 -2.69
C PHE A 159 4.61 11.94 -1.71
N PHE A 160 4.19 11.72 -0.46
CA PHE A 160 4.14 12.76 0.57
C PHE A 160 5.51 13.02 1.22
N GLY A 161 6.57 12.33 0.77
CA GLY A 161 7.92 12.42 1.30
C GLY A 161 8.01 12.07 2.79
N VAL A 162 7.18 11.14 3.28
CA VAL A 162 7.26 10.63 4.65
C VAL A 162 8.57 9.85 4.80
N LYS A 163 9.32 10.13 5.87
CA LYS A 163 10.60 9.47 6.15
C LYS A 163 10.48 8.68 7.44
N HIS A 164 10.80 7.40 7.35
CA HIS A 164 10.84 6.47 8.47
C HIS A 164 12.26 6.37 9.04
N ALA A 165 12.39 5.85 10.26
CA ALA A 165 13.68 5.56 10.84
C ALA A 165 14.51 4.59 9.97
N PRO A 166 15.85 4.68 9.96
CA PRO A 166 16.71 3.98 8.99
C PRO A 166 16.47 2.46 8.90
N GLU A 167 16.24 1.80 10.03
CA GLU A 167 15.97 0.37 10.13
C GLU A 167 14.62 -0.01 9.51
N ILE A 168 13.59 0.79 9.74
CA ILE A 168 12.26 0.61 9.14
C ILE A 168 12.33 0.86 7.64
N HIS A 169 13.03 1.91 7.22
CA HIS A 169 13.23 2.21 5.80
C HIS A 169 13.95 1.06 5.09
N LYS A 170 15.04 0.54 5.67
CA LYS A 170 15.78 -0.61 5.12
C LYS A 170 14.86 -1.83 4.97
N PHE A 171 14.03 -2.11 5.98
CA PHE A 171 13.05 -3.20 5.92
C PHE A 171 12.00 -2.99 4.81
N LEU A 172 11.41 -1.80 4.70
CA LEU A 172 10.44 -1.47 3.65
C LEU A 172 11.03 -1.58 2.25
N VAL A 173 12.26 -1.10 2.03
CA VAL A 173 12.98 -1.24 0.75
C VAL A 173 13.21 -2.71 0.41
N CYS A 174 13.59 -3.54 1.39
CA CYS A 174 13.72 -4.98 1.19
C CYS A 174 12.38 -5.62 0.75
N MET A 175 11.25 -5.18 1.30
CA MET A 175 9.94 -5.71 0.92
C MET A 175 9.55 -5.41 -0.53
N ARG A 176 10.17 -4.42 -1.19
CA ARG A 176 9.92 -4.12 -2.61
C ARG A 176 10.32 -5.27 -3.54
N ALA A 177 11.22 -6.16 -3.11
CA ALA A 177 11.57 -7.37 -3.87
C ALA A 177 10.37 -8.32 -4.06
N TYR A 178 9.37 -8.25 -3.17
CA TYR A 178 8.13 -9.05 -3.22
C TYR A 178 7.00 -8.34 -3.99
N MET A 179 7.24 -7.14 -4.51
CA MET A 179 6.26 -6.39 -5.28
C MET A 179 6.41 -6.68 -6.78
N ILE A 180 5.30 -6.58 -7.52
CA ILE A 180 5.32 -6.61 -8.98
C ILE A 180 6.26 -5.52 -9.51
N ARG A 181 7.14 -5.86 -10.45
CA ARG A 181 8.26 -5.01 -10.88
C ARG A 181 7.85 -3.57 -11.28
N PRO A 182 6.80 -3.34 -12.09
CA PRO A 182 6.32 -1.98 -12.35
C PRO A 182 5.90 -1.20 -11.10
N HIS A 183 5.32 -1.85 -10.08
CA HIS A 183 4.88 -1.17 -8.85
C HIS A 183 6.06 -0.71 -8.00
N ARG A 184 7.11 -1.54 -7.84
CA ARG A 184 8.33 -1.11 -7.14
C ARG A 184 9.04 0.02 -7.86
N HIS A 185 9.16 -0.03 -9.19
CA HIS A 185 9.77 1.05 -9.97
C HIS A 185 9.00 2.37 -9.78
N PHE A 186 7.66 2.31 -9.78
CA PHE A 186 6.84 3.48 -9.51
C PHE A 186 7.13 4.11 -8.15
N ILE A 187 7.29 3.31 -7.09
CA ILE A 187 7.64 3.80 -5.75
C ILE A 187 9.05 4.40 -5.73
N GLU A 188 10.02 3.74 -6.36
CA GLU A 188 11.40 4.22 -6.48
C GLU A 188 11.47 5.56 -7.22
N ASP A 189 10.67 5.72 -8.28
CA ASP A 189 10.57 6.97 -9.03
C ASP A 189 9.89 8.08 -8.21
N LEU A 190 8.82 7.78 -7.48
CA LEU A 190 8.20 8.73 -6.56
C LEU A 190 9.19 9.18 -5.48
N GLU A 191 9.94 8.25 -4.90
CA GLU A 191 10.92 8.55 -3.85
C GLU A 191 12.07 9.43 -4.35
N ARG A 192 12.50 9.21 -5.60
CA ARG A 192 13.57 10.00 -6.24
C ARG A 192 13.08 11.38 -6.70
N HIS A 193 11.83 11.49 -7.14
CA HIS A 193 11.36 12.66 -7.89
C HIS A 193 10.24 13.45 -7.21
N SER A 194 9.65 12.97 -6.12
CA SER A 194 8.64 13.74 -5.41
C SER A 194 9.25 14.93 -4.67
N THR A 195 8.85 16.14 -5.10
CA THR A 195 9.24 17.41 -4.49
C THR A 195 8.08 18.05 -3.71
N LEU A 196 6.99 17.31 -3.50
CA LEU A 196 5.77 17.83 -2.87
C LEU A 196 6.01 18.39 -1.46
N ARG A 197 6.79 17.68 -0.64
CA ARG A 197 7.10 18.14 0.73
C ARG A 197 7.89 19.45 0.73
N ASP A 198 8.86 19.58 -0.17
CA ASP A 198 9.67 20.79 -0.27
C ASP A 198 8.88 21.96 -0.83
N TYR A 199 8.01 21.71 -1.82
CA TYR A 199 7.03 22.67 -2.30
C TYR A 199 6.12 23.18 -1.16
N GLY A 200 5.59 22.28 -0.33
CA GLY A 200 4.77 22.65 0.82
C GLY A 200 5.51 23.56 1.82
N LYS A 201 6.78 23.25 2.12
CA LYS A 201 7.64 24.10 2.97
C LYS A 201 7.88 25.47 2.34
N PHE A 202 8.19 25.51 1.05
CA PHE A 202 8.41 26.75 0.30
C PHE A 202 7.19 27.67 0.36
N ILE A 203 5.99 27.14 0.08
CA ILE A 203 4.74 27.91 0.16
C ILE A 203 4.46 28.37 1.59
N SER A 204 4.64 27.52 2.59
CA SER A 204 4.42 27.91 3.99
C SER A 204 5.35 29.05 4.41
N ASN A 205 6.62 29.01 4.04
CA ASN A 205 7.58 30.09 4.32
C ASN A 205 7.20 31.39 3.62
N MET A 206 6.75 31.32 2.37
CA MET A 206 6.29 32.48 1.61
C MET A 206 5.03 33.12 2.23
N THR A 207 4.08 32.31 2.70
CA THR A 207 2.88 32.80 3.39
C THR A 207 3.25 33.49 4.71
N ILE A 208 4.13 32.89 5.53
CA ILE A 208 4.61 33.50 6.78
C ILE A 208 5.28 34.85 6.51
N SER A 209 6.13 34.94 5.47
CA SER A 209 6.78 36.20 5.10
C SER A 209 5.78 37.28 4.70
N LYS A 210 4.67 36.93 4.02
CA LYS A 210 3.62 37.89 3.62
C LYS A 210 2.71 38.33 4.77
N THR A 211 2.62 37.56 5.86
CA THR A 211 1.79 37.91 7.03
C THR A 211 2.50 38.83 8.02
N ILE A 212 3.85 38.88 7.97
CA ILE A 212 4.68 39.69 8.87
C ILE A 212 5.01 41.08 8.26
N THR A 213 4.66 41.30 6.98
CA THR A 213 4.82 42.60 6.30
C THR A 213 3.48 43.32 6.21
#